data_AF-A0A944Z9L6-F1
#
_entry.id   AF-A0A944Z9L6-F1
#
_cell.length_a   1.000
_cell.length_b   1.000
_cell.length_c   1.000
_cell.angle_alpha   90.00
_cell.angle_beta   90.00
_cell.angle_gamma   90.00
#
_symmetry.space_group_name_H-M   'P 1'
#
loop_
_entity.id
_entity.type
_entity.pdbx_description
1 polymer ?
#
loop_
_entity_poly.entity_id
_entity_poly.type
_entity_poly.pdbx_seq_one_letter_code
_entity_poly.pdbx_strand_id
1 'polypeptide(L)'
;MPDGDPVDVLSAVGLLDSVEPVTPETKLADTMMMGMRLARGIRSDEFQQRFGLGLGEAFGSLIEEMVGLELLVSDKDGIRLSDGGRLLGNEVFERFVTASAEVELPGD
;
A
#
# COMPACT_ATOMS: atom_id res chain seq x y z
N MET A 1 1.45 31.03 14.75
CA MET A 1 1.94 30.37 13.52
C MET A 1 1.26 31.08 12.36
N PRO A 2 1.89 31.34 11.21
CA PRO A 2 1.12 31.79 10.06
C PRO A 2 0.03 30.75 9.76
N ASP A 3 -1.22 31.20 9.67
CA ASP A 3 -2.44 30.39 9.50
C ASP A 3 -2.61 29.85 8.06
N GLY A 4 -1.55 29.32 7.45
CA GLY A 4 -1.57 28.78 6.08
C GLY A 4 -1.04 27.35 6.02
N ASP A 5 -1.54 26.56 5.08
CA ASP A 5 -0.96 25.25 4.73
C ASP A 5 0.55 25.44 4.46
N PRO A 6 1.44 24.62 5.06
CA PRO A 6 2.87 24.67 4.77
C PRO A 6 3.20 24.65 3.28
N VAL A 7 2.38 23.96 2.47
CA VAL A 7 2.53 23.91 1.01
C VAL A 7 2.31 25.29 0.38
N ASP A 8 1.29 26.01 0.82
CA ASP A 8 0.99 27.37 0.32
C ASP A 8 2.12 28.34 0.63
N VAL A 9 2.68 28.26 1.84
CA VAL A 9 3.82 29.09 2.26
C VAL A 9 5.04 28.80 1.39
N LEU A 10 5.39 27.53 1.20
CA LEU A 10 6.56 27.13 0.42
C LEU A 10 6.42 27.44 -1.07
N SER A 11 5.20 27.36 -1.61
CA SER A 11 4.85 27.79 -2.96
C SER A 11 5.03 29.30 -3.14
N ALA A 12 4.56 30.10 -2.18
CA ALA A 12 4.66 31.56 -2.24
C ALA A 12 6.11 32.10 -2.23
N VAL A 13 7.05 31.38 -1.60
CA VAL A 13 8.50 31.70 -1.65
C VAL A 13 9.23 31.09 -2.85
N GLY A 14 8.54 30.38 -3.75
CA GLY A 14 9.13 29.80 -4.95
C GLY A 14 10.11 28.65 -4.68
N LEU A 15 9.91 27.92 -3.57
CA LEU A 15 10.79 26.82 -3.14
C LEU A 15 10.26 25.43 -3.55
N LEU A 16 9.13 25.36 -4.25
CA LEU A 16 8.52 24.12 -4.72
C LEU A 16 8.50 24.08 -6.26
N ASP A 17 8.88 22.93 -6.82
CA ASP A 17 8.79 22.65 -8.25
C ASP A 17 7.44 21.98 -8.60
N SER A 18 6.98 21.03 -7.78
CA SER A 18 5.67 20.38 -7.92
C SER A 18 5.10 19.91 -6.58
N VAL A 19 3.78 19.67 -6.57
CA VAL A 19 3.02 19.07 -5.47
C VAL A 19 2.09 18.02 -6.06
N GLU A 20 2.12 16.82 -5.51
CA GLU A 20 1.21 15.74 -5.90
C GLU A 20 0.18 15.48 -4.80
N PRO A 21 -1.11 15.46 -5.13
CA PRO A 21 -2.14 15.10 -4.17
C PRO A 21 -2.06 13.61 -3.84
N VAL A 22 -2.22 13.28 -2.56
CA VAL A 22 -2.25 11.88 -2.12
C VAL A 22 -3.66 11.33 -2.32
N THR A 23 -3.88 10.59 -3.41
CA THR A 23 -5.17 9.95 -3.73
C THR A 23 -5.40 8.70 -2.88
N PRO A 24 -6.64 8.20 -2.76
CA PRO A 24 -6.93 6.94 -2.09
C PRO A 24 -6.09 5.76 -2.61
N GLU A 25 -5.91 5.65 -3.92
CA GLU A 25 -5.13 4.61 -4.59
C GLU A 25 -3.63 4.75 -4.26
N THR A 26 -3.09 5.97 -4.25
CA THR A 26 -1.70 6.20 -3.82
C THR A 26 -1.50 5.80 -2.36
N LYS A 27 -2.47 6.09 -1.47
CA LYS A 27 -2.40 5.64 -0.05
C LYS A 27 -2.41 4.12 0.06
N LEU A 28 -3.20 3.44 -0.78
CA LEU A 28 -3.27 1.99 -0.83
C LEU A 28 -1.93 1.41 -1.29
N ALA A 29 -1.42 1.88 -2.43
CA ALA A 29 -0.14 1.46 -2.99
C ALA A 29 1.02 1.66 -1.99
N ASP A 30 1.11 2.84 -1.36
CA ASP A 30 2.12 3.15 -0.35
C ASP A 30 2.01 2.22 0.87
N THR A 31 0.78 1.93 1.31
CA THR A 31 0.56 1.02 2.43
C THR A 31 0.99 -0.40 2.09
N MET A 32 0.74 -0.86 0.86
CA MET A 32 1.20 -2.17 0.41
C MET A 32 2.73 -2.23 0.33
N MET A 33 3.36 -1.24 -0.32
CA MET A 33 4.81 -1.17 -0.49
C MET A 33 5.56 -1.07 0.85
N MET A 34 5.10 -0.20 1.76
CA MET A 34 5.76 -0.02 3.06
C MET A 34 5.45 -1.16 4.02
N GLY A 35 4.20 -1.62 4.06
CA GLY A 35 3.76 -2.68 4.96
C GLY A 35 4.43 -4.03 4.65
N MET A 36 4.56 -4.39 3.38
CA MET A 36 5.23 -5.63 2.97
C MET A 36 6.74 -5.65 3.27
N ARG A 37 7.39 -4.48 3.44
CA ARG A 37 8.79 -4.41 3.88
C ARG A 37 8.96 -4.79 5.35
N LEU A 38 7.90 -4.70 6.15
CA LEU A 38 7.96 -5.06 7.56
C LEU A 38 8.03 -6.58 7.71
N ALA A 39 8.80 -7.07 8.69
CA ALA A 39 8.86 -8.49 8.97
C ALA A 39 7.49 -9.11 9.31
N ARG A 40 6.64 -8.33 10.00
CA ARG A 40 5.25 -8.68 10.33
C ARG A 40 4.30 -8.66 9.12
N GLY A 41 4.71 -8.01 8.02
CA GLY A 41 3.86 -7.75 6.86
C GLY A 41 2.70 -6.81 7.15
N ILE A 42 1.58 -7.04 6.48
CA ILE A 42 0.35 -6.25 6.57
C ILE A 42 -0.69 -7.06 7.30
N ARG A 43 -1.24 -6.48 8.37
CA ARG A 43 -2.30 -7.11 9.13
C ARG A 43 -3.67 -6.81 8.54
N SER A 44 -4.51 -7.84 8.50
CA SER A 44 -5.86 -7.75 7.93
C SER A 44 -6.75 -6.76 8.68
N ASP A 45 -6.65 -6.69 10.00
CA ASP A 45 -7.44 -5.78 10.84
C ASP A 45 -7.05 -4.31 10.66
N GLU A 46 -5.75 -4.01 10.66
CA GLU A 46 -5.20 -2.67 10.39
C GLU A 46 -5.55 -2.22 8.96
N PHE A 47 -5.47 -3.12 7.98
CA PHE A 47 -5.83 -2.84 6.60
C PHE A 47 -7.32 -2.52 6.44
N GLN A 48 -8.19 -3.40 6.96
CA GLN A 48 -9.64 -3.20 6.95
C GLN A 48 -10.06 -1.89 7.62
N GLN A 49 -9.47 -1.58 8.78
CA GLN A 49 -9.75 -0.33 9.48
C GLN A 49 -9.37 0.90 8.66
N ARG A 50 -8.28 0.81 7.88
CA ARG A 50 -7.75 1.94 7.11
C ARG A 50 -8.48 2.17 5.79
N PHE A 51 -8.88 1.10 5.09
CA PHE A 51 -9.44 1.19 3.74
C PHE A 51 -10.91 0.82 3.65
N GLY A 52 -11.50 0.24 4.69
CA GLY A 52 -12.91 -0.15 4.69
C GLY A 52 -13.23 -1.42 3.90
N LEU A 53 -12.23 -2.08 3.30
CA LEU A 53 -12.33 -3.39 2.65
C LEU A 53 -11.19 -4.32 3.07
N GLY A 54 -11.40 -5.63 2.92
CA GLY A 54 -10.43 -6.64 3.32
C GLY A 54 -9.32 -6.86 2.29
N LEU A 55 -8.18 -7.39 2.73
CA LEU A 55 -7.07 -7.77 1.82
C LEU A 55 -7.52 -8.78 0.74
N GLY A 56 -8.43 -9.70 1.09
CA GLY A 56 -8.98 -10.67 0.13
C GLY A 56 -9.93 -10.03 -0.89
N GLU A 57 -10.67 -8.99 -0.49
CA GLU A 57 -11.54 -8.23 -1.40
C GLU A 57 -10.71 -7.39 -2.36
N ALA A 58 -9.66 -6.73 -1.84
CA ALA A 58 -8.77 -5.90 -2.65
C ALA A 58 -7.84 -6.71 -3.57
N PHE A 59 -7.27 -7.81 -3.06
CA PHE A 59 -6.12 -8.47 -3.70
C PHE A 59 -6.22 -10.00 -3.71
N GLY A 60 -7.40 -10.60 -3.53
CA GLY A 60 -7.57 -12.06 -3.35
C GLY A 60 -6.82 -12.90 -4.40
N SER A 61 -7.09 -12.66 -5.68
CA SER A 61 -6.44 -13.38 -6.78
C SER A 61 -4.92 -13.22 -6.79
N LEU A 62 -4.41 -12.01 -6.52
CA LEU A 62 -2.98 -11.73 -6.47
C LEU A 62 -2.32 -12.40 -5.26
N ILE A 63 -2.97 -12.38 -4.09
CA ILE A 63 -2.49 -13.05 -2.89
C ILE A 63 -2.42 -14.56 -3.12
N GLU A 64 -3.46 -15.16 -3.71
CA GLU A 64 -3.48 -16.57 -4.05
C GLU A 64 -2.36 -16.96 -5.01
N GLU A 65 -2.11 -16.16 -6.05
CA GLU A 65 -0.99 -16.36 -6.99
C GLU A 65 0.36 -16.32 -6.25
N MET A 66 0.60 -15.27 -5.47
CA MET A 66 1.89 -15.07 -4.78
C MET A 66 2.15 -16.11 -3.68
N VAL A 67 1.10 -16.61 -3.03
CA VAL A 67 1.17 -17.75 -2.10
C VAL A 67 1.49 -19.04 -2.86
N GLY A 68 0.86 -19.27 -4.02
CA GLY A 68 1.14 -20.41 -4.89
C GLY A 68 2.58 -20.44 -5.44
N LEU A 69 3.19 -19.26 -5.60
CA LEU A 69 4.61 -19.10 -5.95
C LEU A 69 5.56 -19.15 -4.74
N GLU A 70 5.05 -19.42 -3.54
CA GLU A 70 5.81 -19.43 -2.28
C GLU A 70 6.49 -18.09 -1.95
N LEU A 71 6.02 -16.97 -2.51
CA LEU A 71 6.56 -15.63 -2.25
C LEU A 71 5.88 -14.94 -1.07
N LEU A 72 4.63 -15.31 -0.79
CA LEU A 72 3.87 -14.83 0.35
C LEU A 72 3.43 -15.96 1.28
N VAL A 73 3.28 -15.60 2.54
CA VAL A 73 2.50 -16.34 3.52
C VAL A 73 1.26 -15.51 3.83
N SER A 74 0.10 -16.13 3.69
CA SER A 74 -1.21 -15.56 4.07
C SER A 74 -1.82 -16.41 5.18
N ASP A 75 -2.24 -15.76 6.26
CA ASP A 75 -2.93 -16.41 7.37
C ASP A 75 -4.04 -15.49 7.93
N LYS A 76 -4.63 -15.90 9.05
CA LYS A 76 -5.73 -15.15 9.69
C LYS A 76 -5.34 -13.74 10.14
N ASP A 77 -4.05 -13.49 10.41
CA ASP A 77 -3.56 -12.23 10.95
C ASP A 77 -3.23 -11.27 9.80
N GLY A 78 -2.82 -11.78 8.64
CA GLY A 78 -2.59 -11.00 7.42
C GLY A 78 -1.66 -11.66 6.41
N ILE A 79 -0.95 -10.83 5.65
CA ILE A 79 -0.01 -11.29 4.62
C ILE A 79 1.41 -10.77 4.89
N ARG A 80 2.42 -11.58 4.58
CA ARG A 80 3.83 -11.20 4.68
C ARG A 80 4.68 -11.95 3.65
N LEU A 81 5.85 -11.42 3.33
CA LEU A 81 6.84 -12.14 2.53
C LEU A 81 7.30 -13.42 3.23
N SER A 82 7.39 -14.50 2.47
CA SER A 82 8.13 -15.70 2.88
C SER A 82 9.64 -15.41 2.89
N ASP A 83 10.44 -16.33 3.43
CA ASP A 83 11.90 -16.19 3.40
C ASP A 83 12.45 -16.11 1.97
N GLY A 84 11.88 -16.89 1.04
CA GLY A 84 12.20 -16.82 -0.39
C GLY A 84 11.67 -15.54 -1.06
N GLY A 85 10.46 -15.12 -0.69
CA GLY A 85 9.84 -13.89 -1.17
C GLY A 85 10.62 -12.63 -0.82
N ARG A 86 11.37 -12.62 0.29
CA ARG A 86 12.26 -11.51 0.66
C ARG A 86 13.35 -11.24 -0.37
N LEU A 87 13.84 -12.27 -1.07
CA LEU A 87 14.84 -12.10 -2.13
C LEU A 87 14.25 -11.43 -3.36
N LEU A 88 12.94 -11.61 -3.60
CA LEU A 88 12.19 -11.04 -4.71
C LEU A 88 11.22 -9.94 -4.26
N GLY A 89 11.49 -9.31 -3.11
CA GLY A 89 10.54 -8.38 -2.48
C GLY A 89 10.10 -7.24 -3.40
N ASN A 90 11.02 -6.67 -4.18
CA ASN A 90 10.71 -5.58 -5.10
C ASN A 90 9.69 -5.98 -6.18
N GLU A 91 9.80 -7.19 -6.73
CA GLU A 91 8.84 -7.73 -7.72
C GLU A 91 7.45 -7.91 -7.08
N VAL A 92 7.42 -8.45 -5.85
CA VAL A 92 6.15 -8.59 -5.11
C VAL A 92 5.53 -7.23 -4.85
N PHE A 93 6.32 -6.23 -4.43
CA PHE A 93 5.80 -4.88 -4.14
C PHE A 93 5.25 -4.21 -5.40
N GLU A 94 5.95 -4.29 -6.52
CA GLU A 94 5.52 -3.71 -7.80
C GLU A 94 4.15 -4.24 -8.24
N ARG A 95 3.91 -5.55 -8.07
CA ARG A 95 2.61 -6.15 -8.39
C ARG A 95 1.48 -5.60 -7.54
N PHE A 96 1.68 -5.41 -6.23
CA PHE A 96 0.66 -4.80 -5.37
C PHE A 96 0.46 -3.32 -5.68
N VAL A 97 1.53 -2.57 -5.95
CA VAL A 97 1.43 -1.15 -6.33
C VAL A 97 0.65 -0.99 -7.63
N THR A 98 0.93 -1.83 -8.63
CA THR A 98 0.21 -1.83 -9.91
C THR A 98 -1.26 -2.21 -9.73
N ALA A 99 -1.53 -3.30 -9.00
CA ALA A 99 -2.89 -3.76 -8.74
C ALA A 99 -3.72 -2.76 -7.92
N SER A 100 -3.08 -1.92 -7.10
CA SER A 100 -3.79 -0.91 -6.29
C SER A 100 -4.54 0.12 -7.11
N ALA A 101 -4.17 0.34 -8.38
CA ALA A 101 -4.88 1.25 -9.29
C ALA A 101 -6.22 0.66 -9.78
N GLU A 102 -6.46 -0.63 -9.60
CA GLU A 102 -7.67 -1.33 -10.04
C GLU A 102 -8.63 -1.64 -8.88
N VAL A 103 -8.25 -1.31 -7.65
CA VAL A 103 -9.05 -1.58 -6.45
C VAL A 103 -10.09 -0.50 -6.26
N GLU A 104 -11.36 -0.89 -6.23
CA GLU A 104 -12.47 0.00 -5.86
C GLU A 104 -12.52 0.17 -4.34
N LEU A 105 -12.21 1.38 -3.86
CA LEU A 105 -12.26 1.71 -2.44
C LEU A 105 -13.67 2.18 -2.02
N PRO A 106 -14.20 1.73 -0.87
CA PRO A 106 -15.47 2.21 -0.36
C PRO A 106 -15.41 3.73 -0.08
N GLY A 107 -16.30 4.48 -0.73
CA GLY A 107 -16.45 5.92 -0.49
C GLY A 107 -15.82 6.84 -1.55
N ASP A 108 -15.31 6.29 -2.65
CA ASP A 108 -15.15 7.00 -3.93
C ASP A 108 -16.47 7.09 -4.73
#